data_AF-A0A9R0E1K8-F1
#
_entry.id   AF-A0A9R0E1K8-F1
#
_cell.length_a   1.000
_cell.length_b   1.000
_cell.length_c   1.000
_cell.angle_alpha   90.00
_cell.angle_beta   90.00
_cell.angle_gamma   90.00
#
_symmetry.space_group_name_H-M   'P 1'
#
loop_
_entity.id
_entity.type
_entity.pdbx_description
1 polymer ?
#
loop_
_entity_poly.entity_id
_entity_poly.type
_entity_poly.pdbx_seq_one_letter_code
_entity_poly.pdbx_strand_id
1 'polypeptide(L)'
;MEKLAILIQFIFIYSVLGDSTYYSSYYGLPLTSTQVAAYTSNGTAANCTVAVEACDETEPRRIDGTCNNLKYPSYGATRTPYYRILDASYHKKSSSEFEPRLSSSGTELNLTRKVRTSIWAEGRVDDEVLTSVINHMAVFFATDITNTRDTTNYVSWRPYCCKAEGKTDYACTPNHVPKDDFVHRFSGIRCLNMTRPLTFQTSGCAPNTTTPLRIVDATPLVDLSPIYGNTIEKARRTNSGGRLVTVTVNNRINFPDTSTLNLLLGINFVGIILFWNNHNFIADQLAAVNPCWTDDQLFNTAREINIAYGVQMFYYELMATLMGKDNLIADGILSENEGFRDLYDETKLPQIALEYPVVLRWMHSLQDGDLRMYYANGTYKSTFPIVDLTSNTDFLKVDDTMDYVTQGFFRQPTANSNDYVVDPDIVQRGLGRLQRSNDIMTNDLAKNRYFGFKGYTDYRNHCFGDSITSFDDLTDIIDVERITQLKQLYKDVTDIDLLAGIWVERKKENSHVPPTFYCLVKEQLERSMVSDRHWYERDTRPNAFTADQLAQIRKVSLARMLCDIGPGVTEIQPRAYELPTTGNEIVSCNQIPNLDYSYWKDYSLTCTT
;
A
#
# COMPACT_ATOMS: atom_id res chain seq x y z
N MET A 1 -21.33 23.55 4.29
CA MET A 1 -21.02 22.26 3.65
C MET A 1 -21.98 21.14 4.07
N GLU A 2 -22.51 21.12 5.31
CA GLU A 2 -23.59 20.17 5.69
C GLU A 2 -24.80 20.19 4.76
N LYS A 3 -25.25 21.37 4.31
CA LYS A 3 -26.36 21.48 3.34
C LYS A 3 -26.04 20.93 1.94
N LEU A 4 -24.77 20.85 1.55
CA LEU A 4 -24.33 20.30 0.27
C LEU A 4 -24.16 18.77 0.35
N ALA A 5 -23.69 18.26 1.51
CA ALA A 5 -23.65 16.83 1.80
C ALA A 5 -25.05 16.20 1.89
N ILE A 6 -26.02 16.93 2.47
CA ILE A 6 -27.43 16.50 2.52
C ILE A 6 -28.05 16.51 1.11
N LEU A 7 -27.72 17.49 0.27
CA LEU A 7 -28.24 17.55 -1.10
C LEU A 7 -27.66 16.44 -2.01
N ILE A 8 -26.39 16.08 -1.82
CA ILE A 8 -25.75 14.93 -2.50
C ILE A 8 -26.34 13.60 -2.01
N GLN A 9 -26.64 13.47 -0.71
CA GLN A 9 -27.35 12.30 -0.17
C GLN A 9 -28.77 12.15 -0.73
N PHE A 10 -29.51 13.25 -0.95
CA PHE A 10 -30.85 13.18 -1.54
C PHE A 10 -30.84 12.84 -3.04
N ILE A 11 -29.82 13.26 -3.79
CA ILE A 11 -29.68 12.94 -5.22
C ILE A 11 -29.21 11.49 -5.44
N PHE A 12 -28.41 10.93 -4.52
CA PHE A 12 -28.00 9.52 -4.57
C PHE A 12 -29.17 8.55 -4.36
N ILE A 13 -30.19 8.93 -3.59
CA ILE A 13 -31.34 8.06 -3.28
C ILE A 13 -32.35 8.00 -4.44
N TYR A 14 -32.44 9.04 -5.29
CA TYR A 14 -33.44 9.10 -6.37
C TYR A 14 -32.90 8.80 -7.77
N SER A 15 -31.59 8.60 -7.94
CA SER A 15 -30.99 8.27 -9.25
C SER A 15 -30.56 6.82 -9.43
N VAL A 16 -30.79 5.95 -8.45
CA VAL A 16 -30.61 4.50 -8.58
C VAL A 16 -31.87 3.78 -8.06
N LEU A 17 -32.93 3.84 -8.86
CA LEU A 17 -34.03 2.87 -8.81
C LEU A 17 -33.59 1.60 -9.57
N GLY A 18 -32.52 0.97 -9.11
CA GLY A 18 -32.04 -0.34 -9.58
C GLY A 18 -32.11 -1.37 -8.44
N ASP A 19 -32.17 -2.65 -8.79
CA ASP A 19 -32.28 -3.83 -7.89
C ASP A 19 -31.02 -4.08 -7.02
N SER A 20 -30.40 -3.04 -6.45
CA SER A 20 -29.23 -3.20 -5.57
C SER A 20 -29.63 -3.69 -4.19
N THR A 21 -28.94 -4.73 -3.70
CA THR A 21 -29.06 -5.19 -2.31
C THR A 21 -28.00 -4.50 -1.46
N TYR A 22 -28.39 -3.97 -0.31
CA TYR A 22 -27.45 -3.39 0.65
C TYR A 22 -26.94 -4.45 1.62
N TYR A 23 -25.64 -4.42 1.88
CA TYR A 23 -24.96 -5.30 2.84
C TYR A 23 -24.34 -4.47 3.96
N SER A 24 -24.23 -5.05 5.15
CA SER A 24 -23.46 -4.45 6.25
C SER A 24 -21.99 -4.44 5.89
N SER A 25 -21.34 -3.28 5.96
CA SER A 25 -19.89 -3.18 5.73
C SER A 25 -19.07 -4.03 6.72
N TYR A 26 -19.51 -4.15 7.97
CA TYR A 26 -18.78 -4.90 9.01
C TYR A 26 -19.11 -6.39 9.00
N TYR A 27 -20.39 -6.77 8.88
CA TYR A 27 -20.80 -8.18 8.97
C TYR A 27 -20.87 -8.89 7.62
N GLY A 28 -20.89 -8.15 6.50
CA GLY A 28 -21.06 -8.72 5.16
C GLY A 28 -22.42 -9.38 4.92
N LEU A 29 -23.43 -9.05 5.74
CA LEU A 29 -24.77 -9.64 5.67
C LEU A 29 -25.76 -8.68 4.98
N PRO A 30 -26.75 -9.20 4.23
CA PRO A 30 -27.82 -8.38 3.66
C PRO A 30 -28.56 -7.57 4.74
N LEU A 31 -28.90 -6.33 4.41
CA LEU A 31 -29.64 -5.40 5.26
C LEU A 31 -31.08 -5.28 4.80
N THR A 32 -31.99 -5.22 5.76
CA THR A 32 -33.39 -4.83 5.53
C THR A 32 -33.49 -3.33 5.24
N SER A 33 -34.58 -2.91 4.58
CA SER A 33 -34.86 -1.50 4.31
C SER A 33 -34.88 -0.64 5.58
N THR A 34 -35.37 -1.19 6.70
CA THR A 34 -35.36 -0.53 8.01
C THR A 34 -33.94 -0.30 8.54
N GLN A 35 -33.04 -1.27 8.37
CA GLN A 35 -31.64 -1.12 8.79
C GLN A 35 -30.90 -0.09 7.94
N VAL A 36 -31.12 -0.10 6.61
CA VAL A 36 -30.56 0.92 5.72
C VAL A 36 -31.07 2.31 6.10
N ALA A 37 -32.37 2.46 6.35
CA ALA A 37 -32.96 3.72 6.80
C ALA A 37 -32.36 4.22 8.11
N ALA A 38 -32.08 3.33 9.07
CA ALA A 38 -31.43 3.68 10.34
C ALA A 38 -29.98 4.17 10.15
N TYR A 39 -29.19 3.52 9.30
CA TYR A 39 -27.85 4.02 8.97
C TYR A 39 -27.89 5.37 8.25
N THR A 40 -28.87 5.57 7.36
CA THR A 40 -29.07 6.84 6.66
C THR A 40 -29.47 7.96 7.61
N SER A 41 -30.42 7.73 8.52
CA SER A 41 -30.83 8.72 9.52
C SER A 41 -29.70 9.10 10.47
N ASN A 42 -28.80 8.16 10.76
CA ASN A 42 -27.63 8.38 11.61
C ASN A 42 -26.43 8.99 10.86
N GLY A 43 -26.54 9.24 9.55
CA GLY A 43 -25.44 9.77 8.73
C GLY A 43 -24.26 8.80 8.57
N THR A 44 -24.46 7.51 8.84
CA THR A 44 -23.40 6.48 8.85
C THR A 44 -23.49 5.51 7.68
N ALA A 45 -24.55 5.60 6.85
CA ALA A 45 -24.75 4.73 5.68
C ALA A 45 -23.50 4.59 4.81
N ALA A 46 -22.84 5.70 4.45
CA ALA A 46 -21.64 5.66 3.63
C ALA A 46 -20.53 4.77 4.23
N ASN A 47 -20.35 4.76 5.54
CA ASN A 47 -19.30 3.96 6.20
C ASN A 47 -19.75 2.52 6.51
N CYS A 48 -21.06 2.29 6.64
CA CYS A 48 -21.61 1.08 7.25
C CYS A 48 -22.42 0.20 6.30
N THR A 49 -22.66 0.65 5.06
CA THR A 49 -23.32 -0.13 4.03
C THR A 49 -22.48 -0.25 2.77
N VAL A 50 -22.64 -1.37 2.06
CA VAL A 50 -22.14 -1.62 0.71
C VAL A 50 -23.33 -1.92 -0.18
N ALA A 51 -23.53 -1.14 -1.24
CA ALA A 51 -24.55 -1.43 -2.24
C ALA A 51 -23.96 -2.42 -3.26
N VAL A 52 -24.70 -3.48 -3.55
CA VAL A 52 -24.26 -4.53 -4.47
C VAL A 52 -25.37 -4.74 -5.50
N GLU A 53 -25.07 -4.45 -6.76
CA GLU A 53 -25.90 -4.86 -7.89
C GLU A 53 -25.79 -6.38 -8.09
N ALA A 54 -26.85 -7.02 -8.62
CA ALA A 54 -26.88 -8.46 -8.83
C ALA A 54 -25.61 -8.94 -9.56
N CYS A 55 -24.94 -9.95 -9.02
CA CYS A 55 -23.71 -10.50 -9.61
C CYS A 55 -24.02 -11.34 -10.84
N ASP A 56 -23.12 -11.31 -11.81
CA ASP A 56 -23.13 -12.19 -12.99
C ASP A 56 -21.82 -12.97 -13.01
N GLU A 57 -21.89 -14.30 -13.07
CA GLU A 57 -20.70 -15.16 -13.05
C GLU A 57 -19.76 -14.88 -14.24
N THR A 58 -20.30 -14.37 -15.34
CA THR A 58 -19.58 -14.04 -16.57
C THR A 58 -19.09 -12.60 -16.63
N GLU A 59 -19.33 -11.79 -15.59
CA GLU A 59 -18.91 -10.38 -15.60
C GLU A 59 -17.41 -10.20 -15.30
N PRO A 60 -16.75 -9.20 -15.90
CA PRO A 60 -15.38 -8.82 -15.54
C PRO A 60 -15.29 -8.20 -14.15
N ARG A 61 -14.07 -7.96 -13.66
CA ARG A 61 -13.84 -7.31 -12.37
C ARG A 61 -14.55 -5.95 -12.31
N ARG A 62 -15.45 -5.77 -11.34
CA ARG A 62 -16.09 -4.47 -11.05
C ARG A 62 -15.08 -3.45 -10.49
N ILE A 63 -15.32 -2.17 -10.75
CA ILE A 63 -14.48 -1.08 -10.23
C ILE A 63 -14.61 -0.95 -8.71
N ASP A 64 -15.79 -1.23 -8.17
CA ASP A 64 -16.05 -1.15 -6.73
C ASP A 64 -15.62 -2.41 -5.96
N GLY A 65 -15.08 -3.42 -6.64
CA GLY A 65 -14.62 -4.69 -6.08
C GLY A 65 -15.74 -5.64 -5.62
N THR A 66 -17.02 -5.28 -5.77
CA THR A 66 -18.14 -6.18 -5.47
C THR A 66 -18.16 -7.38 -6.41
N CYS A 67 -18.82 -8.46 -6.00
CA CYS A 67 -18.98 -9.69 -6.77
C CYS A 67 -17.67 -10.40 -7.15
N ASN A 68 -16.55 -10.08 -6.50
CA ASN A 68 -15.35 -10.92 -6.58
C ASN A 68 -15.65 -12.30 -5.99
N ASN A 69 -16.22 -12.35 -4.79
CA ASN A 69 -16.76 -13.59 -4.21
C ASN A 69 -18.28 -13.68 -4.45
N LEU A 70 -18.74 -14.59 -5.30
CA LEU A 70 -20.16 -14.68 -5.69
C LEU A 70 -21.09 -15.08 -4.53
N LYS A 71 -20.58 -15.84 -3.55
CA LYS A 71 -21.34 -16.26 -2.36
C LYS A 71 -21.46 -15.14 -1.33
N TYR A 72 -20.43 -14.30 -1.23
CA TYR A 72 -20.34 -13.19 -0.29
C TYR A 72 -19.99 -11.89 -1.04
N PRO A 73 -20.95 -11.34 -1.81
CA PRO A 73 -20.64 -10.40 -2.89
C PRO A 73 -20.23 -9.00 -2.43
N SER A 74 -20.41 -8.67 -1.16
CA SER A 74 -19.86 -7.44 -0.58
C SER A 74 -18.37 -7.55 -0.26
N TYR A 75 -17.82 -8.76 -0.07
CA TYR A 75 -16.40 -8.94 0.20
C TYR A 75 -15.61 -8.75 -1.10
N GLY A 76 -14.63 -7.86 -1.05
CA GLY A 76 -13.94 -7.32 -2.24
C GLY A 76 -14.21 -5.82 -2.41
N ALA A 77 -15.29 -5.31 -1.81
CA ALA A 77 -15.56 -3.89 -1.80
C ALA A 77 -14.73 -3.12 -0.77
N THR A 78 -14.68 -1.80 -0.96
CA THR A 78 -14.16 -0.85 0.03
C THR A 78 -14.92 -0.94 1.35
N ARG A 79 -14.27 -0.55 2.46
CA ARG A 79 -14.84 -0.53 3.82
C ARG A 79 -15.34 -1.88 4.31
N THR A 80 -14.75 -2.97 3.83
CA THR A 80 -14.90 -4.31 4.41
C THR A 80 -13.84 -4.54 5.50
N PRO A 81 -14.11 -5.38 6.52
CA PRO A 81 -13.19 -5.54 7.63
C PRO A 81 -11.93 -6.30 7.21
N TYR A 82 -10.79 -5.88 7.76
CA TYR A 82 -9.61 -6.72 7.84
C TYR A 82 -9.87 -7.92 8.76
N TYR A 83 -9.16 -9.02 8.50
CA TYR A 83 -9.10 -10.13 9.45
C TYR A 83 -7.85 -10.01 10.32
N ARG A 84 -7.73 -10.84 11.35
CA ARG A 84 -6.55 -10.89 12.21
C ARG A 84 -5.92 -12.26 12.11
N ILE A 85 -4.59 -12.31 11.97
CA ILE A 85 -3.82 -13.55 12.02
C ILE A 85 -3.85 -14.09 13.45
N LEU A 86 -3.64 -13.21 14.43
CA LEU A 86 -3.75 -13.54 15.85
C LEU A 86 -4.82 -12.71 16.56
N ASP A 87 -5.42 -13.28 17.61
CA ASP A 87 -6.39 -12.57 18.44
C ASP A 87 -5.82 -11.27 19.02
N ALA A 88 -6.68 -10.26 19.11
CA ALA A 88 -6.28 -8.95 19.62
C ALA A 88 -5.92 -9.00 21.12
N SER A 89 -4.87 -8.27 21.50
CA SER A 89 -4.42 -8.08 22.87
C SER A 89 -4.58 -6.60 23.27
N TYR A 90 -5.62 -6.32 24.06
CA TYR A 90 -5.90 -4.99 24.59
C TYR A 90 -6.00 -5.01 26.11
N HIS A 91 -5.59 -3.92 26.75
CA HIS A 91 -6.01 -3.61 28.11
C HIS A 91 -7.40 -2.95 28.06
N LYS A 92 -8.39 -3.54 28.73
CA LYS A 92 -9.74 -2.99 28.80
C LYS A 92 -9.92 -2.20 30.09
N LYS A 93 -10.12 -0.88 29.97
CA LYS A 93 -10.52 -0.02 31.11
C LYS A 93 -12.00 -0.15 31.44
N SER A 94 -12.81 -0.44 30.43
CA SER A 94 -14.24 -0.72 30.52
C SER A 94 -14.64 -1.71 29.42
N SER A 95 -15.93 -2.07 29.33
CA SER A 95 -16.43 -2.95 28.27
C SER A 95 -16.27 -2.37 26.85
N SER A 96 -16.08 -1.06 26.72
CA SER A 96 -16.01 -0.34 25.44
C SER A 96 -14.74 0.50 25.25
N GLU A 97 -13.79 0.46 26.20
CA GLU A 97 -12.54 1.21 26.13
C GLU A 97 -11.36 0.25 25.98
N PHE A 98 -10.79 0.24 24.77
CA PHE A 98 -9.67 -0.60 24.37
C PHE A 98 -8.40 0.23 24.32
N GLU A 99 -7.47 -0.09 25.22
CA GLU A 99 -6.17 0.56 25.33
C GLU A 99 -5.03 -0.40 24.97
N PRO A 100 -3.88 0.13 24.53
CA PRO A 100 -2.66 -0.65 24.39
C PRO A 100 -2.46 -1.65 25.53
N ARG A 101 -2.04 -2.87 25.20
CA ARG A 101 -1.76 -3.89 26.20
C ARG A 101 -0.76 -3.37 27.24
N LEU A 102 -0.91 -3.86 28.47
CA LEU A 102 0.09 -3.68 29.50
C LEU A 102 1.24 -4.68 29.29
N SER A 103 2.34 -4.41 29.96
CA SER A 103 3.42 -5.38 30.13
C SER A 103 2.92 -6.61 30.90
N SER A 104 3.68 -7.70 30.81
CA SER A 104 3.55 -8.92 31.62
C SER A 104 3.45 -8.64 33.12
N SER A 105 4.09 -7.55 33.58
CA SER A 105 4.06 -7.11 34.98
C SER A 105 2.88 -6.19 35.34
N GLY A 106 1.97 -5.91 34.40
CA GLY A 106 0.79 -5.07 34.61
C GLY A 106 1.05 -3.56 34.55
N THR A 107 2.18 -3.12 33.98
CA THR A 107 2.52 -1.70 33.82
C THR A 107 2.40 -1.26 32.36
N GLU A 108 2.33 0.04 32.09
CA GLU A 108 2.41 0.53 30.71
C GLU A 108 3.76 0.18 30.08
N LEU A 109 3.75 -0.12 28.77
CA LEU A 109 4.95 -0.30 27.98
C LEU A 109 5.68 1.04 27.81
N ASN A 110 7.00 0.98 27.64
CA ASN A 110 7.82 2.18 27.41
C ASN A 110 7.30 3.02 26.22
N LEU A 111 7.49 4.34 26.29
CA LEU A 111 7.10 5.26 25.23
C LEU A 111 7.65 4.79 23.87
N THR A 112 6.80 4.79 22.85
CA THR A 112 7.16 4.36 21.49
C THR A 112 8.35 5.12 20.93
N ARG A 113 8.43 6.43 21.23
CA ARG A 113 9.59 7.27 20.91
C ARG A 113 10.87 6.79 21.59
N LYS A 114 10.80 6.37 22.86
CA LYS A 114 11.95 5.83 23.60
C LYS A 114 12.41 4.52 22.99
N VAL A 115 11.47 3.63 22.63
CA VAL A 115 11.80 2.39 21.90
C VAL A 115 12.51 2.75 20.60
N ARG A 116 11.86 3.49 19.68
CA ARG A 116 12.43 3.87 18.36
C ARG A 116 13.85 4.41 18.47
N THR A 117 14.05 5.44 19.30
CA THR A 117 15.35 6.12 19.45
C THR A 117 16.42 5.29 20.15
N SER A 118 16.07 4.19 20.81
CA SER A 118 17.03 3.32 21.50
C SER A 118 17.52 2.17 20.61
N ILE A 119 16.68 1.64 19.71
CA ILE A 119 17.05 0.50 18.84
C ILE A 119 17.59 0.91 17.48
N TRP A 120 17.17 2.05 16.93
CA TRP A 120 17.60 2.55 15.63
C TRP A 120 18.30 3.90 15.77
N ALA A 121 19.52 3.98 15.23
CA ALA A 121 20.29 5.20 15.16
C ALA A 121 19.79 6.10 14.02
N GLU A 122 20.09 7.39 14.09
CA GLU A 122 19.75 8.34 13.03
C GLU A 122 20.99 8.65 12.19
N GLY A 123 20.87 8.53 10.87
CA GLY A 123 21.98 8.73 9.94
C GLY A 123 21.57 8.42 8.50
N ARG A 124 22.46 8.73 7.55
CA ARG A 124 22.26 8.39 6.13
C ARG A 124 23.30 7.38 5.71
N VAL A 125 22.84 6.21 5.29
CA VAL A 125 23.67 5.11 4.81
C VAL A 125 22.98 4.56 3.58
N ASP A 126 23.70 4.50 2.47
CA ASP A 126 23.19 3.99 1.20
C ASP A 126 23.18 2.45 1.20
N ASP A 127 22.12 1.86 0.66
CA ASP A 127 22.10 0.43 0.36
C ASP A 127 22.99 0.13 -0.86
N GLU A 128 23.65 -1.03 -0.87
CA GLU A 128 24.59 -1.41 -1.92
C GLU A 128 23.95 -2.21 -3.05
N VAL A 129 22.68 -2.60 -2.91
CA VAL A 129 21.97 -3.48 -3.85
C VAL A 129 20.70 -2.83 -4.40
N LEU A 130 19.90 -2.17 -3.57
CA LEU A 130 18.55 -1.75 -3.93
C LEU A 130 18.49 -0.32 -4.46
N THR A 131 17.74 -0.09 -5.54
CA THR A 131 17.45 1.27 -6.02
C THR A 131 16.27 1.88 -5.29
N SER A 132 16.24 3.22 -5.20
CA SER A 132 15.19 3.92 -4.46
C SER A 132 13.78 3.68 -5.00
N VAL A 133 13.61 3.34 -6.29
CA VAL A 133 12.30 3.05 -6.88
C VAL A 133 11.58 1.89 -6.18
N ILE A 134 12.30 0.95 -5.55
CA ILE A 134 11.71 -0.17 -4.82
C ILE A 134 10.80 0.32 -3.69
N ASN A 135 11.24 1.30 -2.90
CA ASN A 135 10.46 1.85 -1.81
C ASN A 135 9.26 2.67 -2.35
N HIS A 136 9.46 3.44 -3.42
CA HIS A 136 8.38 4.26 -3.99
C HIS A 136 7.27 3.40 -4.59
N MET A 137 7.63 2.29 -5.25
CA MET A 137 6.65 1.33 -5.76
C MET A 137 5.98 0.52 -4.65
N ALA A 138 6.74 0.11 -3.62
CA ALA A 138 6.16 -0.56 -2.46
C ALA A 138 5.12 0.32 -1.73
N VAL A 139 5.40 1.61 -1.56
CA VAL A 139 4.45 2.56 -0.99
C VAL A 139 3.20 2.69 -1.87
N PHE A 140 3.33 2.66 -3.20
CA PHE A 140 2.16 2.67 -4.10
C PHE A 140 1.28 1.42 -3.93
N PHE A 141 1.84 0.22 -3.97
CA PHE A 141 1.05 -1.00 -3.77
C PHE A 141 0.44 -1.07 -2.36
N ALA A 142 1.12 -0.52 -1.34
CA ALA A 142 0.53 -0.35 -0.03
C ALA A 142 -0.68 0.60 -0.07
N THR A 143 -0.69 1.64 -0.92
CA THR A 143 -1.86 2.52 -1.09
C THR A 143 -3.00 1.92 -1.92
N ASP A 144 -2.74 0.87 -2.70
CA ASP A 144 -3.79 0.17 -3.45
C ASP A 144 -4.74 -0.60 -2.51
N ILE A 145 -4.21 -1.06 -1.37
CA ILE A 145 -4.94 -1.86 -0.37
C ILE A 145 -5.13 -1.16 0.98
N THR A 146 -4.66 0.08 1.12
CA THR A 146 -4.79 0.90 2.34
C THR A 146 -5.13 2.36 2.03
N ASN A 147 -5.23 3.21 3.05
CA ASN A 147 -5.45 4.64 2.86
C ASN A 147 -4.65 5.49 3.86
N THR A 148 -4.61 6.79 3.59
CA THR A 148 -3.95 7.82 4.41
C THR A 148 -4.86 8.44 5.47
N ARG A 149 -6.06 7.89 5.70
CA ARG A 149 -7.13 8.51 6.50
C ARG A 149 -6.71 8.82 7.94
N ASP A 150 -5.98 7.91 8.57
CA ASP A 150 -5.46 8.13 9.94
C ASP A 150 -4.46 9.30 9.96
N THR A 151 -3.59 9.40 8.95
CA THR A 151 -2.64 10.52 8.80
C THR A 151 -3.36 11.83 8.59
N THR A 152 -4.32 11.87 7.67
CA THR A 152 -5.17 13.06 7.43
C THR A 152 -5.90 13.48 8.71
N ASN A 153 -6.33 12.52 9.53
CA ASN A 153 -7.02 12.81 10.79
C ASN A 153 -6.18 13.66 11.74
N TYR A 154 -4.94 13.25 12.07
CA TYR A 154 -4.11 14.03 13.00
C TYR A 154 -3.37 15.22 12.36
N VAL A 155 -3.37 15.34 11.03
CA VAL A 155 -2.78 16.49 10.30
C VAL A 155 -3.81 17.59 10.06
N SER A 156 -5.02 17.25 9.62
CA SER A 156 -6.01 18.23 9.15
C SER A 156 -7.22 18.35 10.06
N TRP A 157 -7.77 17.23 10.53
CA TRP A 157 -9.05 17.22 11.28
C TRP A 157 -8.87 17.43 12.78
N ARG A 158 -7.81 16.86 13.35
CA ARG A 158 -7.45 16.95 14.77
C ARG A 158 -5.96 17.32 14.95
N PRO A 159 -5.52 18.50 14.46
CA PRO A 159 -4.13 18.96 14.58
C PRO A 159 -3.73 19.41 16.00
N TYR A 160 -4.58 19.14 17.00
CA TYR A 160 -4.51 19.68 18.35
C TYR A 160 -4.26 18.63 19.44
N CYS A 161 -3.93 17.38 19.08
CA CYS A 161 -3.71 16.32 20.07
C CYS A 161 -2.58 16.62 21.06
N CYS A 162 -1.61 17.44 20.68
CA CYS A 162 -0.55 17.93 21.57
C CYS A 162 -0.89 19.22 22.34
N LYS A 163 -2.09 19.77 22.17
CA LYS A 163 -2.55 21.01 22.82
C LYS A 163 -3.47 20.70 24.01
N ALA A 164 -3.94 21.74 24.70
CA ALA A 164 -4.80 21.58 25.87
C ALA A 164 -6.13 20.88 25.51
N GLU A 165 -6.68 21.21 24.35
CA GLU A 165 -7.92 20.66 23.79
C GLU A 165 -7.82 19.15 23.57
N GLY A 166 -6.65 18.66 23.14
CA GLY A 166 -6.40 17.24 22.90
C GLY A 166 -6.41 16.37 24.16
N LYS A 167 -6.20 16.95 25.34
CA LYS A 167 -6.13 16.18 26.61
C LYS A 167 -7.45 15.56 27.02
N THR A 168 -8.57 16.15 26.60
CA THR A 168 -9.93 15.67 26.90
C THR A 168 -10.57 14.95 25.72
N ASP A 169 -9.91 14.94 24.58
CA ASP A 169 -10.39 14.29 23.37
C ASP A 169 -9.93 12.83 23.34
N TYR A 170 -10.86 11.89 23.53
CA TYR A 170 -10.56 10.45 23.52
C TYR A 170 -9.90 9.97 22.23
N ALA A 171 -10.14 10.66 21.10
CA ALA A 171 -9.51 10.32 19.83
C ALA A 171 -8.01 10.68 19.79
N CYS A 172 -7.55 11.57 20.66
CA CYS A 172 -6.16 12.02 20.69
C CYS A 172 -5.27 11.08 21.50
N THR A 173 -4.20 10.61 20.88
CA THR A 173 -3.23 9.68 21.48
C THR A 173 -1.81 10.07 21.06
N PRO A 174 -1.37 11.29 21.39
CA PRO A 174 -0.10 11.79 20.89
C PRO A 174 1.08 10.95 21.41
N ASN A 175 2.15 10.89 20.61
CA ASN A 175 3.39 10.28 21.04
C ASN A 175 4.17 11.25 21.92
N HIS A 176 4.35 10.91 23.19
CA HIS A 176 5.15 11.71 24.13
C HIS A 176 6.64 11.51 23.88
N VAL A 177 7.39 12.62 23.95
CA VAL A 177 8.84 12.62 23.78
C VAL A 177 9.51 12.65 25.17
N PRO A 178 10.38 11.68 25.50
CA PRO A 178 11.09 11.63 26.78
C PRO A 178 11.92 12.90 27.06
N LYS A 179 12.17 13.19 28.35
CA LYS A 179 13.01 14.35 28.73
C LYS A 179 14.47 14.17 28.30
N ASP A 180 14.95 12.93 28.27
CA ASP A 180 16.28 12.50 27.87
C ASP A 180 16.41 12.21 26.36
N ASP A 181 15.39 12.54 25.55
CA ASP A 181 15.43 12.37 24.09
C ASP A 181 16.60 13.19 23.48
N PHE A 182 17.55 12.52 22.85
CA PHE A 182 18.78 13.16 22.38
C PHE A 182 18.56 14.12 21.20
N VAL A 183 17.50 13.92 20.42
CA VAL A 183 17.14 14.75 19.26
C VAL A 183 16.41 16.00 19.72
N HIS A 184 15.47 15.85 20.63
CA HIS A 184 14.56 16.91 21.04
C HIS A 184 14.90 17.54 22.38
N ARG A 185 15.96 17.13 23.08
CA ARG A 185 16.40 17.73 24.37
C ARG A 185 16.46 19.25 24.36
N PHE A 186 16.83 19.87 23.23
CA PHE A 186 16.93 21.33 23.07
C PHE A 186 15.85 21.98 22.19
N SER A 187 14.98 21.21 21.54
CA SER A 187 14.01 21.76 20.56
C SER A 187 12.70 22.28 21.19
N GLY A 188 12.46 21.95 22.46
CA GLY A 188 11.19 22.18 23.17
C GLY A 188 10.04 21.26 22.74
N ILE A 189 10.27 20.34 21.80
CA ILE A 189 9.24 19.41 21.31
C ILE A 189 9.09 18.27 22.31
N ARG A 190 7.93 18.18 22.97
CA ARG A 190 7.64 17.13 23.97
C ARG A 190 6.44 16.23 23.62
N CYS A 191 5.89 16.43 22.43
CA CYS A 191 4.69 15.76 21.97
C CYS A 191 4.65 15.77 20.44
N LEU A 192 4.33 14.63 19.83
CA LEU A 192 4.09 14.47 18.40
C LEU A 192 2.61 14.12 18.19
N ASN A 193 1.92 14.84 17.31
CA ASN A 193 0.48 14.68 17.09
C ASN A 193 0.17 13.29 16.51
N MET A 194 -0.79 12.60 17.11
CA MET A 194 -1.35 11.34 16.62
C MET A 194 -2.77 11.15 17.18
N THR A 195 -3.60 10.44 16.41
CA THR A 195 -4.95 10.03 16.80
C THR A 195 -5.07 8.51 16.84
N ARG A 196 -6.09 8.02 17.57
CA ARG A 196 -6.52 6.62 17.47
C ARG A 196 -6.89 6.29 16.03
N PRO A 197 -6.66 5.04 15.58
CA PRO A 197 -7.14 4.59 14.29
C PRO A 197 -8.66 4.72 14.19
N LEU A 198 -9.16 5.07 13.02
CA LEU A 198 -10.59 5.04 12.76
C LEU A 198 -11.05 3.59 12.60
N THR A 199 -12.14 3.25 13.28
CA THR A 199 -12.68 1.89 13.36
C THR A 199 -14.15 1.83 13.00
N PHE A 200 -14.65 0.63 12.71
CA PHE A 200 -16.08 0.39 12.51
C PHE A 200 -16.90 0.78 13.75
N GLN A 201 -16.35 0.62 14.95
CA GLN A 201 -16.98 1.01 16.21
C GLN A 201 -17.10 2.53 16.31
N THR A 202 -16.01 3.26 16.09
CA THR A 202 -16.03 4.74 16.09
C THR A 202 -16.87 5.33 14.96
N SER A 203 -17.11 4.56 13.90
CA SER A 203 -17.94 4.96 12.76
C SER A 203 -19.42 4.61 12.92
N GLY A 204 -19.81 3.95 14.03
CA GLY A 204 -21.19 3.53 14.29
C GLY A 204 -21.64 2.28 13.52
N CYS A 205 -20.72 1.55 12.89
CA CYS A 205 -21.03 0.36 12.10
C CYS A 205 -21.10 -0.93 12.92
N ALA A 206 -20.42 -0.95 14.07
CA ALA A 206 -20.42 -2.07 15.01
C ALA A 206 -20.56 -1.54 16.46
N PRO A 207 -21.10 -2.35 17.40
CA PRO A 207 -21.17 -1.96 18.81
C PRO A 207 -19.78 -1.67 19.38
N ASN A 208 -19.66 -0.63 20.21
CA ASN A 208 -18.40 -0.23 20.85
C ASN A 208 -17.81 -1.28 21.81
N THR A 209 -18.56 -2.33 22.15
CA THR A 209 -18.11 -3.47 22.96
C THR A 209 -17.38 -4.55 22.17
N THR A 210 -17.42 -4.48 20.84
CA THR A 210 -16.71 -5.42 19.94
C THR A 210 -15.25 -5.00 19.76
N THR A 211 -14.37 -5.97 19.48
CA THR A 211 -12.94 -5.72 19.26
C THR A 211 -12.73 -4.73 18.10
N PRO A 212 -11.98 -3.63 18.33
CA PRO A 212 -11.77 -2.61 17.31
C PRO A 212 -11.15 -3.17 16.02
N LEU A 213 -11.74 -2.80 14.88
CA LEU A 213 -11.21 -3.10 13.54
C LEU A 213 -11.20 -1.82 12.69
N ARG A 214 -10.09 -1.61 11.99
CA ARG A 214 -9.84 -0.41 11.19
C ARG A 214 -10.81 -0.33 10.02
N ILE A 215 -11.32 0.86 9.72
CA ILE A 215 -12.04 1.13 8.47
C ILE A 215 -11.05 1.60 7.40
N VAL A 216 -11.14 1.03 6.21
CA VAL A 216 -10.24 1.33 5.08
C VAL A 216 -11.06 1.61 3.83
N ASP A 217 -10.64 2.62 3.07
CA ASP A 217 -11.35 3.12 1.89
C ASP A 217 -10.81 2.49 0.58
N ALA A 218 -9.80 1.63 0.65
CA ALA A 218 -9.28 0.86 -0.47
C ALA A 218 -10.01 -0.49 -0.65
N THR A 219 -9.97 -1.03 -1.86
CA THR A 219 -10.33 -2.43 -2.14
C THR A 219 -9.27 -3.35 -1.49
N PRO A 220 -9.63 -4.59 -1.08
CA PRO A 220 -8.69 -5.51 -0.42
C PRO A 220 -7.86 -6.34 -1.41
N LEU A 221 -7.81 -5.95 -2.69
CA LEU A 221 -7.09 -6.64 -3.77
C LEU A 221 -6.17 -5.64 -4.48
N VAL A 222 -5.09 -6.14 -5.08
CA VAL A 222 -4.20 -5.33 -5.92
C VAL A 222 -4.85 -5.21 -7.31
N ASP A 223 -5.64 -4.16 -7.51
CA ASP A 223 -6.42 -3.92 -8.72
C ASP A 223 -6.27 -2.50 -9.29
N LEU A 224 -5.23 -1.76 -8.84
CA LEU A 224 -4.95 -0.40 -9.23
C LEU A 224 -6.14 0.54 -8.97
N SER A 225 -6.85 0.34 -7.86
CA SER A 225 -7.98 1.19 -7.44
C SER A 225 -7.62 2.68 -7.30
N PRO A 226 -6.38 3.10 -6.97
CA PRO A 226 -6.00 4.52 -7.03
C PRO A 226 -6.14 5.12 -8.44
N ILE A 227 -5.98 4.30 -9.49
CA ILE A 227 -6.06 4.72 -10.90
C ILE A 227 -7.50 4.70 -11.39
N TYR A 228 -8.21 3.60 -11.17
CA TYR A 228 -9.54 3.37 -11.74
C TYR A 228 -10.69 3.82 -10.84
N GLY A 229 -10.42 4.06 -9.56
CA GLY A 229 -11.42 4.31 -8.54
C GLY A 229 -11.84 3.04 -7.82
N ASN A 230 -12.59 3.23 -6.74
CA ASN A 230 -13.16 2.21 -5.86
C ASN A 230 -14.69 2.31 -5.78
N THR A 231 -15.29 3.17 -6.62
CA THR A 231 -16.72 3.33 -6.87
C THR A 231 -16.89 3.59 -8.36
N ILE A 232 -18.10 3.45 -8.89
CA ILE A 232 -18.40 3.73 -10.32
C ILE A 232 -18.32 5.26 -10.55
N GLU A 233 -17.10 5.80 -10.63
CA GLU A 233 -16.84 7.20 -10.93
C GLU A 233 -16.79 7.39 -12.44
N LYS A 234 -17.81 8.01 -13.02
CA LYS A 234 -17.85 8.33 -14.47
C LYS A 234 -16.75 9.31 -14.92
N ALA A 235 -16.06 9.99 -14.01
CA ALA A 235 -15.26 11.20 -14.30
C ALA A 235 -13.77 10.97 -14.62
N ARG A 236 -13.29 9.71 -14.73
CA ARG A 236 -11.86 9.42 -14.99
C ARG A 236 -11.52 9.16 -16.46
N ARG A 237 -12.53 8.85 -17.28
CA ARG A 237 -12.38 8.47 -18.70
C ARG A 237 -12.64 9.67 -19.61
N THR A 238 -11.94 9.73 -20.73
CA THR A 238 -12.27 10.65 -21.83
C THR A 238 -13.54 10.20 -22.57
N ASN A 239 -13.91 8.92 -22.44
CA ASN A 239 -14.91 8.23 -23.25
C ASN A 239 -14.59 8.29 -24.75
N SER A 240 -13.30 8.35 -25.08
CA SER A 240 -12.78 8.28 -26.44
C SER A 240 -11.42 7.58 -26.48
N GLY A 241 -11.26 6.59 -27.37
CA GLY A 241 -10.03 5.82 -27.56
C GLY A 241 -9.64 4.90 -26.39
N GLY A 242 -10.57 4.62 -25.48
CA GLY A 242 -10.33 3.85 -24.26
C GLY A 242 -9.46 4.57 -23.23
N ARG A 243 -9.31 5.90 -23.31
CA ARG A 243 -8.32 6.65 -22.53
C ARG A 243 -8.85 7.18 -21.21
N LEU A 244 -7.93 7.34 -20.26
CA LEU A 244 -8.11 8.14 -19.05
C LEU A 244 -7.79 9.61 -19.32
N VAL A 245 -8.46 10.51 -18.60
CA VAL A 245 -8.29 11.97 -18.73
C VAL A 245 -6.90 12.38 -18.22
N THR A 246 -6.19 13.17 -19.01
CA THR A 246 -4.88 13.74 -18.65
C THR A 246 -4.76 15.19 -19.09
N VAL A 247 -3.97 15.97 -18.35
CA VAL A 247 -3.51 17.31 -18.74
C VAL A 247 -2.05 17.21 -19.20
N THR A 248 -1.78 17.67 -20.41
CA THR A 248 -0.41 17.75 -20.93
C THR A 248 0.27 19.02 -20.46
N VAL A 249 1.42 18.88 -19.80
CA VAL A 249 2.28 19.98 -19.36
C VAL A 249 3.48 20.09 -20.30
N ASN A 250 3.85 21.33 -20.66
CA ASN A 250 4.96 21.65 -21.57
C ASN A 250 4.87 20.91 -22.93
N ASN A 251 3.66 20.59 -23.39
CA ASN A 251 3.38 19.80 -24.60
C ASN A 251 4.11 18.45 -24.68
N ARG A 252 4.49 17.87 -23.53
CA ARG A 252 5.33 16.67 -23.47
C ARG A 252 4.86 15.63 -22.46
N ILE A 253 4.58 16.03 -21.22
CA ILE A 253 4.30 15.09 -20.13
C ILE A 253 2.82 15.13 -19.78
N ASN A 254 2.19 13.96 -19.76
CA ASN A 254 0.81 13.80 -19.35
C ASN A 254 0.72 13.56 -17.84
N PHE A 255 -0.10 14.38 -17.18
CA PHE A 255 -0.46 14.22 -15.78
C PHE A 255 -1.95 13.86 -15.68
N PRO A 256 -2.37 13.02 -14.72
CA PRO A 256 -3.79 12.80 -14.44
C PRO A 256 -4.52 14.12 -14.19
N ASP A 257 -5.69 14.31 -14.80
CA ASP A 257 -6.56 15.49 -14.56
C ASP A 257 -7.35 15.35 -13.26
N THR A 258 -6.66 15.01 -12.19
CA THR A 258 -7.23 14.92 -10.85
C THR A 258 -6.63 16.03 -10.02
N SER A 259 -7.34 17.15 -9.92
CA SER A 259 -7.02 18.28 -9.03
C SER A 259 -6.91 17.90 -7.53
N THR A 260 -7.12 16.63 -7.18
CA THR A 260 -7.29 16.11 -5.81
C THR A 260 -6.18 15.17 -5.33
N LEU A 261 -5.30 14.65 -6.20
CA LEU A 261 -4.26 13.69 -5.81
C LEU A 261 -2.94 14.42 -5.54
N ASN A 262 -2.83 14.99 -4.34
CA ASN A 262 -1.62 15.63 -3.85
C ASN A 262 -1.09 14.94 -2.58
N LEU A 263 -0.57 13.73 -2.79
CA LEU A 263 -0.03 12.82 -1.75
C LEU A 263 1.51 12.89 -1.64
N LEU A 264 2.16 11.81 -1.16
CA LEU A 264 3.62 11.64 -1.15
C LEU A 264 4.15 11.48 -2.58
N LEU A 265 5.37 11.94 -2.84
CA LEU A 265 5.98 11.91 -4.18
C LEU A 265 5.95 10.51 -4.81
N GLY A 266 6.35 9.48 -4.05
CA GLY A 266 6.36 8.09 -4.54
C GLY A 266 5.00 7.58 -4.99
N ILE A 267 3.95 7.89 -4.22
CA ILE A 267 2.58 7.49 -4.57
C ILE A 267 2.16 8.17 -5.87
N ASN A 268 2.34 9.48 -5.99
CA ASN A 268 1.85 10.22 -7.15
C ASN A 268 2.69 9.94 -8.40
N PHE A 269 4.01 9.92 -8.28
CA PHE A 269 4.86 9.72 -9.45
C PHE A 269 4.92 8.24 -9.84
N VAL A 270 5.56 7.39 -9.05
CA VAL A 270 5.82 5.99 -9.40
C VAL A 270 4.53 5.19 -9.51
N GLY A 271 3.56 5.50 -8.66
CA GLY A 271 2.26 4.87 -8.68
C GLY A 271 1.32 5.48 -9.70
N ILE A 272 0.75 6.63 -9.35
CA ILE A 272 -0.40 7.18 -10.05
C ILE A 272 -0.04 7.60 -11.48
N ILE A 273 0.97 8.45 -11.68
CA ILE A 273 1.29 8.99 -13.01
C ILE A 273 1.77 7.87 -13.95
N LEU A 274 2.64 6.97 -13.50
CA LEU A 274 3.12 5.88 -14.36
C LEU A 274 1.98 4.93 -14.76
N PHE A 275 1.20 4.39 -13.83
CA PHE A 275 0.13 3.46 -14.20
C PHE A 275 -1.02 4.13 -14.99
N TRP A 276 -1.26 5.42 -14.77
CA TRP A 276 -2.25 6.18 -15.56
C TRP A 276 -1.78 6.39 -17.01
N ASN A 277 -0.51 6.77 -17.19
CA ASN A 277 0.07 6.91 -18.52
C ASN A 277 0.23 5.54 -19.21
N ASN A 278 0.55 4.49 -18.45
CA ASN A 278 0.67 3.13 -18.98
C ASN A 278 -0.67 2.62 -19.52
N HIS A 279 -1.78 2.90 -18.85
CA HIS A 279 -3.10 2.60 -19.37
C HIS A 279 -3.37 3.27 -20.73
N ASN A 280 -3.08 4.58 -20.84
CA ASN A 280 -3.26 5.31 -22.10
C ASN A 280 -2.33 4.78 -23.21
N PHE A 281 -1.09 4.43 -22.85
CA PHE A 281 -0.15 3.80 -23.77
C PHE A 281 -0.70 2.45 -24.28
N ILE A 282 -1.16 1.57 -23.38
CA ILE A 282 -1.76 0.29 -23.73
C ILE A 282 -2.99 0.50 -24.64
N ALA A 283 -3.88 1.43 -24.30
CA ALA A 283 -5.06 1.74 -25.11
C ALA A 283 -4.70 2.17 -26.54
N ASP A 284 -3.68 3.01 -26.69
CA ASP A 284 -3.18 3.44 -28.01
C ASP A 284 -2.58 2.27 -28.81
N GLN A 285 -1.83 1.37 -28.15
CA GLN A 285 -1.29 0.16 -28.81
C GLN A 285 -2.40 -0.79 -29.25
N LEU A 286 -3.41 -1.01 -28.40
CA LEU A 286 -4.58 -1.83 -28.72
C LEU A 286 -5.39 -1.24 -29.88
N ALA A 287 -5.60 0.08 -29.90
CA ALA A 287 -6.30 0.75 -31.00
C ALA A 287 -5.54 0.63 -32.34
N ALA A 288 -4.20 0.62 -32.30
CA ALA A 288 -3.39 0.44 -33.50
C ALA A 288 -3.54 -0.96 -34.12
N VAL A 289 -3.63 -2.01 -33.29
CA VAL A 289 -3.83 -3.39 -33.78
C VAL A 289 -5.30 -3.74 -34.01
N ASN A 290 -6.22 -3.05 -33.33
CA ASN A 290 -7.68 -3.21 -33.41
C ASN A 290 -8.41 -1.89 -33.72
N PRO A 291 -8.34 -1.37 -34.95
CA PRO A 291 -8.98 -0.11 -35.31
C PRO A 291 -10.51 -0.09 -35.15
N CYS A 292 -11.14 -1.26 -35.07
CA CYS A 292 -12.61 -1.42 -34.99
C CYS A 292 -13.14 -1.51 -33.55
N TRP A 293 -12.27 -1.56 -32.54
CA TRP A 293 -12.70 -1.68 -31.16
C TRP A 293 -13.39 -0.41 -30.67
N THR A 294 -14.45 -0.60 -29.89
CA THR A 294 -15.14 0.51 -29.23
C THR A 294 -14.30 1.08 -28.07
N ASP A 295 -14.68 2.27 -27.60
CA ASP A 295 -14.07 2.89 -26.42
C ASP A 295 -14.09 1.95 -25.20
N ASP A 296 -15.20 1.26 -24.96
CA ASP A 296 -15.33 0.33 -23.84
C ASP A 296 -14.47 -0.93 -24.00
N GLN A 297 -14.34 -1.46 -25.22
CA GLN A 297 -13.44 -2.59 -25.47
C GLN A 297 -11.98 -2.21 -25.21
N LEU A 298 -11.55 -1.05 -25.72
CA LEU A 298 -10.21 -0.52 -25.49
C LEU A 298 -9.95 -0.27 -24.00
N PHE A 299 -10.85 0.44 -23.32
CA PHE A 299 -10.70 0.77 -21.90
C PHE A 299 -10.63 -0.48 -21.02
N ASN A 300 -11.59 -1.41 -21.17
CA ASN A 300 -11.65 -2.58 -20.30
C ASN A 300 -10.45 -3.50 -20.54
N THR A 301 -10.05 -3.71 -21.80
CA THR A 301 -8.86 -4.52 -22.12
C THR A 301 -7.59 -3.86 -21.62
N ALA A 302 -7.44 -2.55 -21.81
CA ALA A 302 -6.28 -1.80 -21.33
C ALA A 302 -6.20 -1.82 -19.79
N ARG A 303 -7.33 -1.76 -19.09
CA ARG A 303 -7.41 -1.90 -17.63
C ARG A 303 -6.95 -3.28 -17.19
N GLU A 304 -7.45 -4.35 -17.79
CA GLU A 304 -7.06 -5.73 -17.44
C GLU A 304 -5.56 -5.98 -17.66
N ILE A 305 -5.00 -5.50 -18.77
CA ILE A 305 -3.55 -5.58 -19.04
C ILE A 305 -2.77 -4.77 -18.00
N ASN A 306 -3.20 -3.54 -17.69
CA ASN A 306 -2.49 -2.68 -16.73
C ASN A 306 -2.51 -3.24 -15.30
N ILE A 307 -3.63 -3.84 -14.87
CA ILE A 307 -3.72 -4.56 -13.59
C ILE A 307 -2.75 -5.74 -13.60
N ALA A 308 -2.74 -6.53 -14.68
CA ALA A 308 -1.82 -7.66 -14.81
C ALA A 308 -0.34 -7.23 -14.81
N TYR A 309 -0.01 -6.09 -15.45
CA TYR A 309 1.30 -5.44 -15.35
C TYR A 309 1.67 -5.14 -13.89
N GLY A 310 0.75 -4.50 -13.16
CA GLY A 310 0.94 -4.14 -11.76
C GLY A 310 1.18 -5.36 -10.88
N VAL A 311 0.32 -6.38 -10.99
CA VAL A 311 0.45 -7.63 -10.23
C VAL A 311 1.72 -8.39 -10.61
N GLN A 312 2.07 -8.47 -11.89
CA GLN A 312 3.30 -9.11 -12.36
C GLN A 312 4.54 -8.43 -11.75
N MET A 313 4.67 -7.11 -11.87
CA MET A 313 5.78 -6.36 -11.29
C MET A 313 5.79 -6.45 -9.76
N PHE A 314 4.62 -6.44 -9.11
CA PHE A 314 4.53 -6.53 -7.66
C PHE A 314 5.05 -7.89 -7.15
N TYR A 315 4.60 -9.01 -7.72
CA TYR A 315 4.99 -10.34 -7.25
C TYR A 315 6.36 -10.77 -7.77
N TYR A 316 6.58 -10.70 -9.09
CA TYR A 316 7.75 -11.30 -9.75
C TYR A 316 8.98 -10.39 -9.81
N GLU A 317 8.84 -9.09 -9.53
CA GLU A 317 9.98 -8.18 -9.40
C GLU A 317 10.08 -7.63 -7.97
N LEU A 318 9.12 -6.82 -7.49
CA LEU A 318 9.23 -6.12 -6.20
C LEU A 318 9.36 -7.09 -5.01
N MET A 319 8.39 -8.00 -4.84
CA MET A 319 8.42 -8.99 -3.76
C MET A 319 9.52 -10.03 -3.98
N ALA A 320 9.79 -10.44 -5.22
CA ALA A 320 10.90 -11.35 -5.53
C ALA A 320 12.27 -10.78 -5.13
N THR A 321 12.53 -9.50 -5.42
CA THR A 321 13.76 -8.82 -5.01
C THR A 321 13.82 -8.70 -3.48
N LEU A 322 12.75 -8.29 -2.81
CA LEU A 322 12.78 -8.10 -1.35
C LEU A 322 12.82 -9.41 -0.55
N MET A 323 11.99 -10.38 -0.93
CA MET A 323 11.75 -11.61 -0.16
C MET A 323 12.59 -12.80 -0.65
N GLY A 324 13.29 -12.65 -1.78
CA GLY A 324 14.03 -13.72 -2.42
C GLY A 324 13.15 -14.53 -3.36
N LYS A 325 13.48 -14.51 -4.65
CA LYS A 325 12.72 -15.22 -5.70
C LYS A 325 12.59 -16.72 -5.39
N ASP A 326 13.70 -17.37 -5.05
CA ASP A 326 13.72 -18.82 -4.79
C ASP A 326 12.90 -19.19 -3.54
N ASN A 327 12.91 -18.32 -2.52
CA ASN A 327 12.06 -18.50 -1.34
C ASN A 327 10.58 -18.49 -1.75
N LEU A 328 10.16 -17.51 -2.57
CA LEU A 328 8.76 -17.40 -3.01
C LEU A 328 8.34 -18.50 -4.01
N ILE A 329 9.28 -19.05 -4.80
CA ILE A 329 9.04 -20.23 -5.64
C ILE A 329 8.84 -21.47 -4.77
N ALA A 330 9.71 -21.69 -3.78
CA ALA A 330 9.60 -22.83 -2.86
C ALA A 330 8.28 -22.83 -2.09
N ASP A 331 7.78 -21.63 -1.80
CA ASP A 331 6.49 -21.40 -1.14
C ASP A 331 5.27 -21.45 -2.07
N GLY A 332 5.47 -21.63 -3.38
CA GLY A 332 4.39 -21.71 -4.37
C GLY A 332 3.70 -20.37 -4.65
N ILE A 333 4.26 -19.24 -4.20
CA ILE A 333 3.76 -17.90 -4.52
C ILE A 333 4.09 -17.58 -5.98
N LEU A 334 5.36 -17.73 -6.35
CA LEU A 334 5.83 -17.60 -7.72
C LEU A 334 5.88 -18.96 -8.40
N SER A 335 5.78 -18.97 -9.72
CA SER A 335 5.88 -20.17 -10.53
C SER A 335 6.90 -19.99 -11.65
N GLU A 336 7.70 -21.02 -11.88
CA GLU A 336 8.57 -21.11 -13.07
C GLU A 336 7.84 -21.74 -14.26
N ASN A 337 6.68 -22.37 -14.03
CA ASN A 337 5.90 -23.00 -15.09
C ASN A 337 5.30 -21.95 -16.02
N GLU A 338 5.33 -22.23 -17.32
CA GLU A 338 4.76 -21.37 -18.37
C GLU A 338 3.23 -21.51 -18.53
N GLY A 339 2.60 -22.43 -17.81
CA GLY A 339 1.14 -22.66 -17.88
C GLY A 339 0.30 -21.67 -17.05
N PHE A 340 -1.02 -21.78 -17.19
CA PHE A 340 -1.99 -21.06 -16.35
C PHE A 340 -1.95 -21.53 -14.89
N ARG A 341 -2.41 -20.67 -13.99
CA ARG A 341 -2.52 -20.95 -12.54
C ARG A 341 -3.89 -20.55 -12.05
N ASP A 342 -4.74 -21.54 -11.84
CA ASP A 342 -6.02 -21.37 -11.17
C ASP A 342 -5.90 -21.78 -9.69
N LEU A 343 -5.70 -20.78 -8.84
CA LEU A 343 -5.58 -20.93 -7.39
C LEU A 343 -6.83 -20.46 -6.65
N TYR A 344 -7.87 -20.05 -7.38
CA TYR A 344 -9.04 -19.42 -6.77
C TYR A 344 -9.81 -20.42 -5.92
N ASP A 345 -10.05 -20.05 -4.67
CA ASP A 345 -10.83 -20.80 -3.68
C ASP A 345 -11.98 -19.90 -3.20
N GLU A 346 -13.20 -20.21 -3.63
CA GLU A 346 -14.41 -19.46 -3.28
C GLU A 346 -14.71 -19.43 -1.76
N THR A 347 -14.07 -20.30 -0.98
CA THR A 347 -14.19 -20.31 0.49
C THR A 347 -13.30 -19.26 1.15
N LYS A 348 -12.32 -18.71 0.42
CA LYS A 348 -11.43 -17.65 0.87
C LYS A 348 -12.01 -16.29 0.49
N LEU A 349 -12.27 -15.46 1.50
CA LEU A 349 -12.77 -14.11 1.27
C LEU A 349 -11.62 -13.16 0.87
N PRO A 350 -11.83 -12.24 -0.08
CA PRO A 350 -10.85 -11.20 -0.42
C PRO A 350 -10.77 -10.17 0.72
N GLN A 351 -9.80 -10.36 1.61
CA GLN A 351 -9.54 -9.50 2.77
C GLN A 351 -8.04 -9.36 3.01
N ILE A 352 -7.68 -8.26 3.65
CA ILE A 352 -6.32 -7.99 4.12
C ILE A 352 -6.20 -8.35 5.60
N ALA A 353 -5.10 -8.98 5.98
CA ALA A 353 -4.71 -9.21 7.38
C ALA A 353 -4.38 -7.86 8.00
N LEU A 354 -4.89 -7.57 9.19
CA LEU A 354 -4.62 -6.31 9.87
C LEU A 354 -3.11 -6.11 10.14
N GLU A 355 -2.39 -7.21 10.35
CA GLU A 355 -0.94 -7.27 10.53
C GLU A 355 -0.19 -6.83 9.27
N TYR A 356 -0.65 -7.21 8.08
CA TYR A 356 0.04 -6.99 6.80
C TYR A 356 0.45 -5.52 6.56
N PRO A 357 -0.48 -4.53 6.54
CA PRO A 357 -0.12 -3.13 6.30
C PRO A 357 0.66 -2.49 7.47
N VAL A 358 0.80 -3.19 8.61
CA VAL A 358 1.63 -2.74 9.72
C VAL A 358 3.04 -3.28 9.55
N VAL A 359 3.23 -4.56 9.25
CA VAL A 359 4.57 -5.12 9.02
C VAL A 359 5.23 -4.53 7.77
N LEU A 360 4.46 -4.18 6.73
CA LEU A 360 4.96 -3.42 5.57
C LEU A 360 5.64 -2.10 5.96
N ARG A 361 5.33 -1.51 7.13
CA ARG A 361 5.98 -0.29 7.63
C ARG A 361 7.46 -0.50 7.97
N TRP A 362 7.93 -1.75 8.04
CA TRP A 362 9.37 -2.05 8.06
C TRP A 362 10.09 -1.41 6.86
N MET A 363 9.44 -1.26 5.70
CA MET A 363 10.00 -0.59 4.53
C MET A 363 10.32 0.90 4.75
N HIS A 364 9.79 1.55 5.80
CA HIS A 364 10.24 2.88 6.18
C HIS A 364 11.72 2.92 6.59
N SER A 365 12.33 1.78 6.93
CA SER A 365 13.78 1.67 7.12
C SER A 365 14.59 1.75 5.82
N LEU A 366 13.95 1.57 4.67
CA LEU A 366 14.57 1.70 3.33
C LEU A 366 14.40 3.11 2.74
N GLN A 367 13.74 4.02 3.45
CA GLN A 367 13.47 5.37 2.95
C GLN A 367 14.68 6.28 3.10
N ASP A 368 15.19 6.78 1.96
CA ASP A 368 16.15 7.88 1.92
C ASP A 368 15.38 9.22 1.93
N GLY A 369 15.89 10.18 2.72
CA GLY A 369 15.37 11.55 2.76
C GLY A 369 15.82 12.39 1.56
N ASP A 370 16.92 12.01 0.91
CA ASP A 370 17.52 12.74 -0.19
C ASP A 370 16.97 12.27 -1.55
N LEU A 371 16.20 13.12 -2.22
CA LEU A 371 15.81 12.92 -3.62
C LEU A 371 16.93 13.43 -4.54
N ARG A 372 17.77 12.52 -5.01
CA ARG A 372 18.86 12.82 -5.96
C ARG A 372 18.31 12.81 -7.39
N MET A 373 18.61 13.87 -8.12
CA MET A 373 18.18 14.10 -9.50
C MET A 373 19.37 13.97 -10.45
N TYR A 374 19.15 13.35 -11.60
CA TYR A 374 20.20 13.04 -12.58
C TYR A 374 19.80 13.43 -13.98
N TYR A 375 20.75 13.88 -14.81
CA TYR A 375 20.55 13.99 -16.24
C TYR A 375 20.45 12.61 -16.90
N ALA A 376 19.92 12.55 -18.12
CA ALA A 376 19.74 11.29 -18.86
C ALA A 376 21.04 10.50 -19.05
N ASN A 377 22.18 11.18 -19.15
CA ASN A 377 23.51 10.56 -19.25
C ASN A 377 24.08 10.06 -17.89
N GLY A 378 23.28 10.08 -16.83
CA GLY A 378 23.68 9.66 -15.49
C GLY A 378 24.48 10.69 -14.68
N THR A 379 24.69 11.91 -15.19
CA THR A 379 25.40 12.95 -14.43
C THR A 379 24.51 13.50 -13.32
N TYR A 380 25.04 13.61 -12.11
CA TYR A 380 24.33 14.22 -10.98
C TYR A 380 23.94 15.68 -11.29
N LYS A 381 22.69 16.04 -10.98
CA LYS A 381 22.16 17.40 -11.15
C LYS A 381 22.09 18.13 -9.80
N SER A 382 21.31 17.60 -8.87
CA SER A 382 21.08 18.19 -7.55
C SER A 382 20.35 17.21 -6.63
N THR A 383 20.26 17.55 -5.35
CA THR A 383 19.49 16.80 -4.33
C THR A 383 18.43 17.70 -3.73
N PHE A 384 17.27 17.14 -3.40
CA PHE A 384 16.17 17.82 -2.73
C PHE A 384 15.63 16.98 -1.55
N PRO A 385 15.30 17.56 -0.39
CA PRO A 385 14.71 16.79 0.70
C PRO A 385 13.29 16.32 0.33
N ILE A 386 13.07 15.01 0.18
CA ILE A 386 11.81 14.45 -0.33
C ILE A 386 10.61 14.80 0.55
N VAL A 387 10.83 14.93 1.87
CA VAL A 387 9.78 15.28 2.84
C VAL A 387 9.17 16.65 2.58
N ASP A 388 9.91 17.60 1.99
CA ASP A 388 9.40 18.92 1.65
C ASP A 388 8.43 18.90 0.45
N LEU A 389 8.40 17.78 -0.29
CA LEU A 389 7.46 17.52 -1.38
C LEU A 389 6.16 16.87 -0.91
N THR A 390 6.00 16.63 0.40
CA THR A 390 4.76 16.11 0.98
C THR A 390 3.58 17.01 0.59
N SER A 391 2.64 16.45 -0.16
CA SER A 391 1.51 17.20 -0.74
C SER A 391 1.96 18.41 -1.57
N ASN A 392 3.00 18.22 -2.40
CA ASN A 392 3.39 19.18 -3.43
C ASN A 392 3.82 18.50 -4.75
N THR A 393 2.88 17.91 -5.47
CA THR A 393 3.13 17.23 -6.76
C THR A 393 3.45 18.18 -7.92
N ASP A 394 3.11 19.46 -7.80
CA ASP A 394 3.43 20.48 -8.83
C ASP A 394 4.94 20.66 -9.03
N PHE A 395 5.76 20.24 -8.06
CA PHE A 395 7.21 20.13 -8.20
C PHE A 395 7.64 19.39 -9.48
N LEU A 396 6.91 18.34 -9.87
CA LEU A 396 7.22 17.53 -11.05
C LEU A 396 6.96 18.25 -12.38
N LYS A 397 6.16 19.32 -12.37
CA LYS A 397 5.72 20.05 -13.58
C LYS A 397 6.70 21.15 -14.02
N VAL A 398 7.69 21.47 -13.18
CA VAL A 398 8.61 22.60 -13.37
C VAL A 398 9.93 22.13 -13.99
N ASP A 399 10.46 22.86 -14.97
CA ASP A 399 11.84 22.74 -15.50
C ASP A 399 12.33 21.31 -15.79
N ASP A 400 11.49 20.46 -16.40
CA ASP A 400 11.77 19.05 -16.69
C ASP A 400 12.14 18.21 -15.46
N THR A 401 11.73 18.64 -14.27
CA THR A 401 12.03 17.97 -12.99
C THR A 401 11.63 16.50 -13.00
N MET A 402 10.50 16.16 -13.63
CA MET A 402 10.05 14.78 -13.77
C MET A 402 11.13 13.88 -14.41
N ASP A 403 11.84 14.34 -15.43
CA ASP A 403 12.89 13.56 -16.10
C ASP A 403 14.03 13.26 -15.14
N TYR A 404 14.47 14.29 -14.40
CA TYR A 404 15.60 14.12 -13.49
C TYR A 404 15.26 13.24 -12.29
N VAL A 405 14.03 13.32 -11.80
CA VAL A 405 13.50 12.44 -10.75
C VAL A 405 13.36 11.01 -11.27
N THR A 406 12.86 10.83 -12.51
CA THR A 406 12.76 9.52 -13.16
C THR A 406 14.14 8.85 -13.23
N GLN A 407 15.15 9.59 -13.72
CA GLN A 407 16.54 9.11 -13.78
C GLN A 407 17.10 8.78 -12.40
N GLY A 408 16.78 9.58 -11.38
CA GLY A 408 17.19 9.31 -10.01
C GLY A 408 16.60 8.03 -9.44
N PHE A 409 15.33 7.73 -9.69
CA PHE A 409 14.65 6.58 -9.10
C PHE A 409 15.28 5.23 -9.42
N PHE A 410 15.77 5.03 -10.64
CA PHE A 410 16.45 3.79 -11.01
C PHE A 410 17.98 3.86 -10.88
N ARG A 411 18.58 5.00 -10.48
CA ARG A 411 20.05 5.14 -10.34
C ARG A 411 20.53 5.32 -8.91
N GLN A 412 19.71 5.88 -8.03
CA GLN A 412 20.09 6.17 -6.65
C GLN A 412 19.70 4.99 -5.73
N PRO A 413 20.44 4.78 -4.63
CA PRO A 413 20.17 3.70 -3.68
C PRO A 413 18.97 4.01 -2.76
N THR A 414 18.44 2.99 -2.08
CA THR A 414 17.64 3.18 -0.87
C THR A 414 18.51 3.52 0.33
N ALA A 415 17.88 3.85 1.46
CA ALA A 415 18.58 3.78 2.75
C ALA A 415 18.89 2.32 3.12
N ASN A 416 19.97 2.12 3.88
CA ASN A 416 20.44 0.80 4.29
C ASN A 416 19.78 0.37 5.62
N SER A 417 18.94 -0.67 5.53
CA SER A 417 18.26 -1.26 6.69
C SER A 417 19.12 -2.21 7.53
N ASN A 418 20.29 -2.65 7.03
CA ASN A 418 21.15 -3.63 7.74
C ASN A 418 21.80 -3.04 8.99
N ASP A 419 22.11 -1.74 8.97
CA ASP A 419 22.92 -1.11 10.02
C ASP A 419 22.06 -0.57 11.18
N TYR A 420 20.75 -0.83 11.17
CA TYR A 420 19.78 -0.28 12.11
C TYR A 420 19.86 1.26 12.18
N VAL A 421 20.07 1.89 11.01
CA VAL A 421 20.13 3.34 10.82
C VAL A 421 18.94 3.78 10.00
N VAL A 422 18.27 4.85 10.45
CA VAL A 422 17.16 5.46 9.71
C VAL A 422 17.45 6.91 9.38
N ASP A 423 17.03 7.33 8.18
CA ASP A 423 17.22 8.69 7.70
C ASP A 423 16.54 9.73 8.64
N PRO A 424 17.26 10.78 9.07
CA PRO A 424 16.72 11.83 9.94
C PRO A 424 15.49 12.55 9.39
N ASP A 425 15.36 12.77 8.08
CA ASP A 425 14.18 13.42 7.50
C ASP A 425 12.92 12.56 7.69
N ILE A 426 13.04 11.25 7.59
CA ILE A 426 11.92 10.31 7.78
C ILE A 426 11.44 10.31 9.24
N VAL A 427 12.37 10.42 10.19
CA VAL A 427 12.05 10.22 11.62
C VAL A 427 12.07 11.47 12.48
N GLN A 428 12.37 12.63 11.90
CA GLN A 428 12.23 13.95 12.52
C GLN A 428 11.29 14.87 11.75
N ARG A 429 11.24 14.75 10.43
CA ARG A 429 10.50 15.65 9.52
C ARG A 429 9.49 14.92 8.65
N GLY A 430 9.09 13.69 8.94
CA GLY A 430 8.45 12.80 7.96
C GLY A 430 7.19 13.30 7.22
N LEU A 431 6.54 14.37 7.70
CA LEU A 431 5.42 15.05 7.02
C LEU A 431 5.78 16.45 6.46
N GLY A 432 7.07 16.74 6.36
CA GLY A 432 7.66 18.02 5.96
C GLY A 432 6.97 19.21 6.59
N ARG A 433 6.54 20.13 5.74
CA ARG A 433 5.86 21.38 6.11
C ARG A 433 4.52 21.21 6.84
N LEU A 434 3.92 20.02 6.85
CA LEU A 434 2.60 19.82 7.47
C LEU A 434 2.68 19.75 9.00
N GLN A 435 3.83 19.41 9.57
CA GLN A 435 4.05 19.38 11.02
C GLN A 435 5.48 19.81 11.37
N ARG A 436 5.66 20.49 12.51
CA ARG A 436 6.98 20.94 12.97
C ARG A 436 7.97 19.79 13.20
N SER A 437 7.48 18.64 13.67
CA SER A 437 8.23 17.40 13.81
C SER A 437 7.26 16.23 13.66
N ASN A 438 7.67 15.20 12.93
CA ASN A 438 6.93 13.96 12.81
C ASN A 438 7.93 12.81 12.66
N ASP A 439 7.74 11.78 13.48
CA ASP A 439 8.54 10.57 13.45
C ASP A 439 7.67 9.42 12.96
N ILE A 440 7.87 9.04 11.70
CA ILE A 440 7.05 8.03 11.03
C ILE A 440 7.14 6.70 11.77
N MET A 441 8.34 6.22 12.12
CA MET A 441 8.53 4.95 12.81
C MET A 441 7.94 4.97 14.23
N THR A 442 8.07 6.07 14.98
CA THR A 442 7.40 6.20 16.29
C THR A 442 5.87 6.09 16.16
N ASN A 443 5.30 6.71 15.13
CA ASN A 443 3.86 6.60 14.85
C ASN A 443 3.47 5.17 14.45
N ASP A 444 4.32 4.46 13.71
CA ASP A 444 4.09 3.06 13.32
C ASP A 444 4.06 2.13 14.52
N LEU A 445 5.01 2.26 15.44
CA LEU A 445 5.05 1.47 16.67
C LEU A 445 3.86 1.79 17.58
N ALA A 446 3.39 3.03 17.60
CA ALA A 446 2.19 3.41 18.33
C ALA A 446 0.94 2.78 17.70
N LYS A 447 0.81 2.81 16.37
CA LYS A 447 -0.26 2.12 15.64
C LYS A 447 -0.25 0.62 15.91
N ASN A 448 0.92 -0.02 15.95
CA ASN A 448 1.08 -1.42 16.34
C ASN A 448 0.36 -1.74 17.68
N ARG A 449 0.52 -0.86 18.68
CA ARG A 449 -0.15 -1.00 19.98
C ARG A 449 -1.65 -0.72 19.92
N TYR A 450 -2.07 0.32 19.21
CA TYR A 450 -3.50 0.69 19.10
C TYR A 450 -4.31 -0.27 18.22
N PHE A 451 -3.66 -1.02 17.34
CA PHE A 451 -4.29 -2.14 16.63
C PHE A 451 -4.41 -3.41 17.49
N GLY A 452 -3.85 -3.38 18.71
CA GLY A 452 -3.98 -4.48 19.67
C GLY A 452 -3.27 -5.73 19.23
N PHE A 453 -2.10 -5.61 18.61
CA PHE A 453 -1.31 -6.80 18.28
C PHE A 453 -0.70 -7.43 19.53
N LYS A 454 -0.52 -8.74 19.43
CA LYS A 454 0.23 -9.55 20.39
C LYS A 454 1.72 -9.23 20.41
N GLY A 455 2.44 -9.79 21.38
CA GLY A 455 3.89 -9.63 21.49
C GLY A 455 4.61 -10.28 20.32
N TYR A 456 5.81 -9.82 20.00
CA TYR A 456 6.65 -10.37 18.94
C TYR A 456 6.86 -11.90 19.09
N THR A 457 7.01 -12.39 20.32
CA THR A 457 7.19 -13.82 20.60
C THR A 457 5.98 -14.67 20.22
N ASP A 458 4.76 -14.13 20.31
CA ASP A 458 3.55 -14.83 19.87
C ASP A 458 3.56 -15.07 18.36
N TYR A 459 4.06 -14.10 17.58
CA TYR A 459 4.19 -14.23 16.13
C TYR A 459 5.35 -15.15 15.73
N ARG A 460 6.45 -15.17 16.50
CA ARG A 460 7.52 -16.16 16.32
C ARG A 460 7.03 -17.59 16.52
N ASN A 461 6.24 -17.81 17.56
CA ASN A 461 5.58 -19.10 17.79
C ASN A 461 4.64 -19.45 16.63
N HIS A 462 3.78 -18.50 16.20
CA HIS A 462 2.87 -18.74 15.07
C HIS A 462 3.61 -19.10 13.77
N CYS A 463 4.66 -18.36 13.41
CA CYS A 463 5.37 -18.54 12.15
C CYS A 463 6.33 -19.74 12.14
N PHE A 464 6.96 -20.05 13.28
CA PHE A 464 8.11 -20.96 13.33
C PHE A 464 8.02 -22.03 14.44
N GLY A 465 7.03 -21.94 15.33
CA GLY A 465 6.92 -22.81 16.50
C GLY A 465 7.90 -22.48 17.62
N ASP A 466 8.55 -21.31 17.57
CA ASP A 466 9.54 -20.90 18.56
C ASP A 466 8.94 -20.77 19.96
N SER A 467 9.63 -21.32 20.96
CA SER A 467 9.29 -21.15 22.38
C SER A 467 10.26 -20.17 23.03
N ILE A 468 10.05 -18.88 22.78
CA ILE A 468 10.88 -17.80 23.34
C ILE A 468 10.34 -17.42 24.72
N THR A 469 11.10 -17.74 25.76
CA THR A 469 10.74 -17.49 27.17
C THR A 469 11.76 -16.60 27.89
N SER A 470 12.94 -16.42 27.30
CA SER A 470 13.98 -15.52 27.78
C SER A 470 14.57 -14.71 26.63
N PHE A 471 15.25 -13.62 26.94
CA PHE A 471 15.99 -12.86 25.94
C PHE A 471 17.20 -13.62 25.36
N ASP A 472 17.68 -14.65 26.04
CA ASP A 472 18.83 -15.43 25.56
C ASP A 472 18.42 -16.38 24.42
N ASP A 473 17.13 -16.75 24.37
CA ASP A 473 16.52 -17.52 23.27
C ASP A 473 16.51 -16.72 21.94
N LEU A 474 16.79 -15.41 21.98
CA LEU A 474 16.83 -14.55 20.78
C LEU A 474 18.19 -14.52 20.08
N THR A 475 19.25 -15.13 20.64
CA THR A 475 20.65 -14.97 20.18
C THR A 475 20.91 -15.46 18.76
N ASP A 476 20.15 -16.44 18.29
CA ASP A 476 20.22 -16.93 16.90
C ASP A 476 19.38 -16.08 15.93
N ILE A 477 18.46 -15.27 16.45
CA ILE A 477 17.45 -14.51 15.69
C ILE A 477 17.82 -13.02 15.57
N ILE A 478 18.42 -12.45 16.61
CA ILE A 478 18.69 -11.02 16.80
C ILE A 478 20.14 -10.84 17.26
N ASP A 479 20.80 -9.79 16.80
CA ASP A 479 22.17 -9.47 17.23
C ASP A 479 22.27 -9.14 18.72
N VAL A 480 23.35 -9.57 19.36
CA VAL A 480 23.54 -9.48 20.82
C VAL A 480 23.46 -8.04 21.32
N GLU A 481 23.97 -7.08 20.53
CA GLU A 481 23.88 -5.64 20.81
C GLU A 481 22.42 -5.17 20.83
N ARG A 482 21.58 -5.68 19.92
CA ARG A 482 20.15 -5.36 19.87
C ARG A 482 19.38 -6.03 21.01
N ILE A 483 19.71 -7.28 21.34
CA ILE A 483 19.14 -7.96 22.53
C ILE A 483 19.44 -7.15 23.80
N THR A 484 20.64 -6.60 23.92
CA THR A 484 21.03 -5.75 25.05
C THR A 484 20.16 -4.49 25.15
N GLN A 485 19.85 -3.84 24.02
CA GLN A 485 18.92 -2.71 23.98
C GLN A 485 17.49 -3.14 24.34
N LEU A 486 17.02 -4.29 23.83
CA LEU A 486 15.70 -4.83 24.17
C LEU A 486 15.59 -5.13 25.68
N LYS A 487 16.61 -5.70 26.32
CA LYS A 487 16.67 -5.93 27.78
C LYS A 487 16.56 -4.63 28.59
N GLN A 488 16.98 -3.49 28.04
CA GLN A 488 16.81 -2.18 28.68
C GLN A 488 15.41 -1.59 28.49
N LEU A 489 14.71 -1.98 27.43
CA LEU A 489 13.41 -1.43 27.03
C LEU A 489 12.23 -2.29 27.50
N TYR A 490 12.42 -3.59 27.65
CA TYR A 490 11.37 -4.54 28.01
C TYR A 490 11.82 -5.35 29.21
N LYS A 491 10.94 -5.47 30.20
CA LYS A 491 11.23 -6.25 31.42
C LYS A 491 11.19 -7.74 31.13
N ASP A 492 10.29 -8.16 30.25
CA ASP A 492 10.09 -9.53 29.82
C ASP A 492 10.17 -9.61 28.29
N VAL A 493 10.66 -10.74 27.76
CA VAL A 493 10.79 -10.94 26.32
C VAL A 493 9.43 -10.98 25.62
N THR A 494 8.37 -11.43 26.30
CA THR A 494 7.01 -11.44 25.75
C THR A 494 6.43 -10.03 25.59
N ASP A 495 7.05 -9.03 26.22
CA ASP A 495 6.61 -7.64 26.14
C ASP A 495 7.08 -6.91 24.89
N ILE A 496 7.96 -7.50 24.08
CA ILE A 496 8.46 -6.89 22.85
C ILE A 496 7.28 -6.64 21.89
N ASP A 497 7.14 -5.40 21.42
CA ASP A 497 6.18 -5.04 20.38
C ASP A 497 6.49 -5.78 19.07
N LEU A 498 5.49 -6.29 18.34
CA LEU A 498 5.71 -6.99 17.05
C LEU A 498 6.66 -6.21 16.12
N LEU A 499 6.36 -4.93 15.85
CA LEU A 499 7.23 -4.11 15.01
C LEU A 499 8.63 -3.90 15.58
N ALA A 500 8.78 -3.73 16.90
CA ALA A 500 10.09 -3.56 17.51
C ALA A 500 10.96 -4.81 17.38
N GLY A 501 10.36 -6.01 17.47
CA GLY A 501 11.05 -7.26 17.20
C GLY A 501 11.46 -7.41 15.74
N ILE A 502 10.54 -7.19 14.79
CA ILE A 502 10.82 -7.24 13.34
C ILE A 502 11.95 -6.27 12.95
N TRP A 503 11.98 -5.08 13.55
CA TRP A 503 13.01 -4.07 13.27
C TRP A 503 14.43 -4.46 13.66
N VAL A 504 14.62 -5.47 14.52
CA VAL A 504 15.94 -5.91 14.97
C VAL A 504 16.24 -7.37 14.66
N GLU A 505 15.33 -8.04 13.96
CA GLU A 505 15.58 -9.38 13.43
C GLU A 505 16.65 -9.32 12.34
N ARG A 506 17.53 -10.34 12.35
CA ARG A 506 18.41 -10.60 11.20
C ARG A 506 17.58 -10.87 9.95
N LYS A 507 18.15 -10.58 8.78
CA LYS A 507 17.51 -10.86 7.50
C LYS A 507 17.39 -12.37 7.28
N LYS A 508 16.29 -12.78 6.64
CA LYS A 508 16.11 -14.15 6.17
C LYS A 508 17.19 -14.45 5.11
N GLU A 509 17.69 -15.68 5.10
CA GLU A 509 18.60 -16.15 4.06
C GLU A 509 18.02 -15.91 2.65
N ASN A 510 18.89 -15.44 1.74
CA ASN A 510 18.56 -15.07 0.36
C ASN A 510 17.41 -14.06 0.24
N SER A 511 17.33 -13.10 1.16
CA SER A 511 16.29 -12.07 1.20
C SER A 511 16.81 -10.78 1.84
N HIS A 512 16.16 -9.65 1.52
CA HIS A 512 16.41 -8.36 2.15
C HIS A 512 15.53 -8.12 3.40
N VAL A 513 14.57 -9.00 3.70
CA VAL A 513 13.58 -8.80 4.77
C VAL A 513 13.79 -9.76 5.96
N PRO A 514 13.34 -9.39 7.17
CA PRO A 514 13.32 -10.28 8.32
C PRO A 514 12.40 -11.51 8.16
N PRO A 515 12.68 -12.65 8.84
CA PRO A 515 11.85 -13.85 8.78
C PRO A 515 10.39 -13.62 9.22
N THR A 516 10.14 -12.88 10.31
CA THR A 516 8.76 -12.65 10.78
C THR A 516 7.99 -11.74 9.82
N PHE A 517 8.67 -10.74 9.24
CA PHE A 517 8.10 -9.97 8.12
C PHE A 517 7.75 -10.90 6.96
N TYR A 518 8.68 -11.77 6.56
CA TYR A 518 8.49 -12.68 5.43
C TYR A 518 7.25 -13.58 5.62
N CYS A 519 7.13 -14.21 6.79
CA CYS A 519 6.01 -15.08 7.15
C CYS A 519 4.65 -14.37 6.98
N LEU A 520 4.50 -13.18 7.58
CA LEU A 520 3.23 -12.45 7.61
C LEU A 520 2.88 -11.82 6.26
N VAL A 521 3.89 -11.41 5.48
CA VAL A 521 3.69 -10.89 4.12
C VAL A 521 3.32 -12.02 3.15
N LYS A 522 4.02 -13.16 3.22
CA LYS A 522 3.74 -14.34 2.39
C LYS A 522 2.28 -14.78 2.55
N GLU A 523 1.77 -14.88 3.78
CA GLU A 523 0.37 -15.26 4.03
C GLU A 523 -0.62 -14.33 3.28
N GLN A 524 -0.35 -13.02 3.26
CA GLN A 524 -1.20 -12.09 2.54
C GLN A 524 -1.03 -12.16 1.02
N LEU A 525 0.19 -12.41 0.52
CA LEU A 525 0.41 -12.64 -0.91
C LEU A 525 -0.39 -13.86 -1.38
N GLU A 526 -0.28 -14.98 -0.66
CA GLU A 526 -1.06 -16.19 -0.94
C GLU A 526 -2.57 -15.91 -0.89
N ARG A 527 -3.03 -15.25 0.18
CA ARG A 527 -4.46 -14.92 0.34
C ARG A 527 -4.98 -14.09 -0.82
N SER A 528 -4.22 -13.08 -1.26
CA SER A 528 -4.61 -12.22 -2.38
C SER A 528 -4.76 -13.00 -3.69
N MET A 529 -3.91 -14.00 -3.91
CA MET A 529 -3.98 -14.87 -5.09
C MET A 529 -5.20 -15.79 -5.04
N VAL A 530 -5.39 -16.51 -3.94
CA VAL A 530 -6.44 -17.54 -3.83
C VAL A 530 -7.84 -16.96 -3.67
N SER A 531 -7.96 -15.72 -3.17
CA SER A 531 -9.27 -15.08 -2.97
C SER A 531 -9.71 -14.20 -4.14
N ASP A 532 -8.91 -14.09 -5.20
CA ASP A 532 -9.22 -13.23 -6.34
C ASP A 532 -9.80 -14.03 -7.51
N ARG A 533 -11.12 -13.94 -7.70
CA ARG A 533 -11.81 -14.54 -8.85
C ARG A 533 -11.26 -14.04 -10.19
N HIS A 534 -10.61 -12.89 -10.22
CA HIS A 534 -10.05 -12.30 -11.42
C HIS A 534 -8.51 -12.33 -11.44
N TRP A 535 -7.89 -13.26 -10.69
CA TRP A 535 -6.43 -13.47 -10.75
C TRP A 535 -5.97 -13.65 -12.19
N TYR A 536 -4.96 -12.88 -12.61
CA TYR A 536 -4.66 -12.68 -14.02
C TYR A 536 -4.17 -13.95 -14.75
N GLU A 537 -3.61 -14.93 -14.02
CA GLU A 537 -3.12 -16.21 -14.55
C GLU A 537 -4.22 -17.28 -14.72
N ARG A 538 -5.49 -16.96 -14.44
CA ARG A 538 -6.62 -17.89 -14.61
C ARG A 538 -7.12 -17.86 -16.06
N ASP A 539 -7.29 -19.02 -16.65
CA ASP A 539 -7.89 -19.22 -17.98
C ASP A 539 -9.43 -19.30 -17.94
N THR A 540 -10.00 -19.60 -16.78
CA THR A 540 -11.45 -19.74 -16.56
C THR A 540 -12.18 -18.44 -16.22
N ARG A 541 -11.45 -17.33 -16.03
CA ARG A 541 -12.05 -16.04 -15.66
C ARG A 541 -12.70 -15.35 -16.87
N PRO A 542 -13.70 -14.50 -16.66
CA PRO A 542 -14.21 -13.62 -17.72
C PRO A 542 -13.08 -12.77 -18.33
N ASN A 543 -13.04 -12.73 -19.66
CA ASN A 543 -11.98 -12.07 -20.45
C ASN A 543 -10.56 -12.55 -20.07
N ALA A 544 -10.40 -13.85 -19.79
CA ALA A 544 -9.10 -14.45 -19.55
C ALA A 544 -8.12 -14.20 -20.69
N PHE A 545 -6.84 -14.08 -20.36
CA PHE A 545 -5.78 -14.03 -21.35
C PHE A 545 -5.65 -15.40 -22.03
N THR A 546 -5.33 -15.40 -23.32
CA THR A 546 -4.84 -16.61 -23.99
C THR A 546 -3.45 -16.97 -23.46
N ALA A 547 -2.99 -18.20 -23.73
CA ALA A 547 -1.66 -18.64 -23.30
C ALA A 547 -0.55 -17.71 -23.84
N ASP A 548 -0.67 -17.29 -25.10
CA ASP A 548 0.28 -16.37 -25.72
C ASP A 548 0.22 -14.96 -25.11
N GLN A 549 -0.98 -14.45 -24.82
CA GLN A 549 -1.16 -13.18 -24.14
C GLN A 549 -0.55 -13.20 -22.73
N LEU A 550 -0.79 -14.26 -21.97
CA LEU A 550 -0.18 -14.44 -20.64
C LEU A 550 1.35 -14.53 -20.73
N ALA A 551 1.88 -15.22 -21.74
CA ALA A 551 3.32 -15.27 -21.99
C ALA A 551 3.90 -13.88 -22.32
N GLN A 552 3.14 -12.99 -22.96
CA GLN A 552 3.56 -11.59 -23.10
C GLN A 552 3.54 -10.85 -21.76
N ILE A 553 2.45 -10.96 -20.98
CA ILE A 553 2.32 -10.31 -19.66
C ILE A 553 3.50 -10.68 -18.75
N ARG A 554 3.97 -11.93 -18.77
CA ARG A 554 5.10 -12.38 -17.94
C ARG A 554 6.45 -11.74 -18.29
N LYS A 555 6.59 -11.09 -19.46
CA LYS A 555 7.79 -10.34 -19.86
C LYS A 555 7.82 -8.92 -19.29
N VAL A 556 6.71 -8.45 -18.75
CA VAL A 556 6.58 -7.09 -18.23
C VAL A 556 7.57 -6.88 -17.08
N SER A 557 8.23 -5.73 -17.13
CA SER A 557 9.14 -5.25 -16.08
C SER A 557 8.96 -3.75 -15.87
N LEU A 558 9.35 -3.27 -14.69
CA LEU A 558 9.42 -1.83 -14.42
C LEU A 558 10.37 -1.13 -15.39
N ALA A 559 11.47 -1.78 -15.77
CA ALA A 559 12.40 -1.28 -16.76
C ALA A 559 11.71 -1.02 -18.11
N ARG A 560 10.88 -1.98 -18.57
CA ARG A 560 10.11 -1.82 -19.81
C ARG A 560 9.09 -0.69 -19.70
N MET A 561 8.32 -0.65 -18.61
CA MET A 561 7.33 0.42 -18.39
C MET A 561 8.00 1.80 -18.44
N LEU A 562 9.14 1.98 -17.76
CA LEU A 562 9.90 3.23 -17.80
C LEU A 562 10.47 3.54 -19.18
N CYS A 563 10.86 2.55 -19.98
CA CYS A 563 11.29 2.80 -21.35
C CYS A 563 10.12 3.20 -22.29
N ASP A 564 8.90 2.74 -22.04
CA ASP A 564 7.73 3.07 -22.86
C ASP A 564 7.13 4.44 -22.52
N ILE A 565 7.05 4.77 -21.23
CA ILE A 565 6.32 5.96 -20.74
C ILE A 565 7.13 6.85 -19.79
N GLY A 566 8.34 6.45 -19.39
CA GLY A 566 9.19 7.20 -18.47
C GLY A 566 9.81 8.43 -19.14
N PRO A 567 9.57 9.65 -18.61
CA PRO A 567 10.11 10.86 -19.20
C PRO A 567 11.65 10.85 -19.27
N GLY A 568 12.19 11.05 -20.48
CA GLY A 568 13.63 11.13 -20.71
C GLY A 568 14.40 9.82 -20.55
N VAL A 569 13.71 8.67 -20.50
CA VAL A 569 14.35 7.34 -20.39
C VAL A 569 14.65 6.78 -21.78
N THR A 570 15.93 6.54 -22.06
CA THR A 570 16.40 5.91 -23.31
C THR A 570 17.30 4.69 -23.05
N GLU A 571 17.78 4.60 -21.81
CA GLU A 571 18.59 3.51 -21.28
C GLU A 571 18.23 3.29 -19.82
N ILE A 572 18.26 2.03 -19.37
CA ILE A 572 17.97 1.60 -18.00
C ILE A 572 18.53 0.19 -17.79
N GLN A 573 18.81 -0.19 -16.55
CA GLN A 573 19.17 -1.57 -16.22
C GLN A 573 17.95 -2.52 -16.27
N PRO A 574 18.11 -3.79 -16.69
CA PRO A 574 17.00 -4.74 -16.79
C PRO A 574 16.24 -4.98 -15.48
N ARG A 575 16.94 -5.05 -14.34
CA ARG A 575 16.34 -5.20 -13.01
C ARG A 575 16.31 -3.84 -12.32
N ALA A 576 15.24 -3.09 -12.54
CA ALA A 576 15.14 -1.68 -12.14
C ALA A 576 15.12 -1.46 -10.61
N TYR A 577 14.75 -2.48 -9.82
CA TYR A 577 14.79 -2.45 -8.34
C TYR A 577 16.19 -2.70 -7.76
N GLU A 578 17.14 -3.12 -8.59
CA GLU A 578 18.54 -3.33 -8.22
C GLU A 578 19.42 -2.24 -8.84
N LEU A 579 20.48 -1.87 -8.13
CA LEU A 579 21.46 -0.90 -8.60
C LEU A 579 22.16 -1.42 -9.86
N PRO A 580 22.57 -0.52 -10.77
CA PRO A 580 23.31 -0.91 -11.95
C PRO A 580 24.70 -1.41 -11.56
N THR A 581 24.93 -2.71 -11.77
CA THR A 581 26.17 -3.43 -11.44
C THR A 581 26.51 -4.41 -12.55
N THR A 582 27.60 -5.18 -12.40
CA THR A 582 27.93 -6.23 -13.38
C THR A 582 26.82 -7.28 -13.46
N GLY A 583 26.28 -7.54 -14.65
CA GLY A 583 25.10 -8.38 -14.88
C GLY A 583 23.75 -7.68 -14.69
N ASN A 584 23.75 -6.37 -14.41
CA ASN A 584 22.59 -5.49 -14.42
C ASN A 584 22.98 -4.12 -14.97
N GLU A 585 23.78 -4.09 -16.04
CA GLU A 585 24.28 -2.86 -16.62
C GLU A 585 23.14 -2.05 -17.23
N ILE A 586 23.32 -0.73 -17.29
CA ILE A 586 22.41 0.15 -18.01
C ILE A 586 22.55 -0.14 -19.50
N VAL A 587 21.44 -0.51 -20.12
CA VAL A 587 21.35 -0.85 -21.54
C VAL A 587 20.33 0.01 -22.25
N SER A 588 20.42 0.10 -23.57
CA SER A 588 19.41 0.78 -24.38
C SER A 588 18.03 0.14 -24.16
N CYS A 589 16.99 0.97 -24.11
CA CYS A 589 15.60 0.53 -24.06
C CYS A 589 15.20 -0.43 -25.19
N ASN A 590 15.93 -0.49 -26.30
CA ASN A 590 15.70 -1.47 -27.37
C ASN A 590 16.10 -2.90 -26.99
N GLN A 591 16.90 -3.08 -25.95
CA GLN A 591 17.33 -4.39 -25.43
C GLN A 591 16.42 -4.90 -24.30
N ILE A 592 15.55 -4.04 -23.76
CA ILE A 592 14.59 -4.41 -22.73
C ILE A 592 13.38 -5.06 -23.41
N PRO A 593 12.98 -6.29 -23.01
CA PRO A 593 11.89 -7.03 -23.67
C PRO A 593 10.57 -6.27 -23.74
N ASN A 594 9.96 -6.24 -24.93
CA ASN A 594 8.67 -5.59 -25.18
C ASN A 594 7.49 -6.55 -25.12
N LEU A 595 6.33 -6.02 -24.72
CA LEU A 595 5.05 -6.68 -24.93
C LEU A 595 4.67 -6.57 -26.42
N ASP A 596 4.34 -7.69 -27.06
CA ASP A 596 3.82 -7.69 -28.42
C ASP A 596 2.28 -7.62 -28.38
N TYR A 597 1.72 -6.46 -28.76
CA TYR A 597 0.28 -6.24 -28.77
C TYR A 597 -0.43 -6.96 -29.92
N SER A 598 0.29 -7.53 -30.90
CA SER A 598 -0.34 -8.29 -31.99
C SER A 598 -1.09 -9.54 -31.50
N TYR A 599 -0.74 -10.06 -30.32
CA TYR A 599 -1.46 -11.15 -29.65
C TYR A 599 -2.85 -10.75 -29.11
N TRP A 600 -3.17 -9.44 -29.10
CA TRP A 600 -4.52 -8.94 -28.81
C TRP A 600 -5.31 -8.59 -30.06
N LYS A 601 -4.78 -8.87 -31.26
CA LYS A 601 -5.48 -8.59 -32.51
C LYS A 601 -6.75 -9.44 -32.64
N ASP A 602 -7.88 -8.77 -32.85
CA ASP A 602 -9.18 -9.37 -33.07
C ASP A 602 -9.42 -9.54 -34.57
N TYR A 603 -9.39 -10.79 -35.03
CA TYR A 603 -9.61 -11.15 -36.43
C TYR A 603 -11.11 -11.30 -36.79
N SER A 604 -12.00 -11.21 -35.80
CA SER A 604 -13.46 -11.38 -36.03
C SER A 604 -14.14 -10.10 -36.51
N LEU A 605 -13.51 -8.94 -36.31
CA LEU A 605 -14.04 -7.64 -36.71
C LEU A 605 -13.30 -7.12 -37.95
N THR A 606 -14.04 -6.97 -39.06
CA THR A 606 -13.58 -6.22 -40.24
C THR A 606 -14.29 -4.89 -40.31
N CYS A 607 -13.53 -3.79 -40.20
CA CYS A 607 -14.05 -2.44 -40.39
C CYS A 607 -14.50 -2.26 -41.85
N THR A 608 -15.79 -2.01 -42.08
CA THR A 608 -16.23 -1.36 -43.32
C THR A 608 -15.85 0.11 -43.23
N THR A 609 -14.92 0.52 -44.09
CA THR A 609 -14.47 1.92 -44.27
C THR A 609 -15.60 2.85 -44.67
#